data_AF-A0A495MCZ6-F1
#
_entry.id   AF-A0A495MCZ6-F1
#
_cell.length_a   1.000
_cell.length_b   1.000
_cell.length_c   1.000
_cell.angle_alpha   90.00
_cell.angle_beta   90.00
_cell.angle_gamma   90.00
#
_symmetry.space_group_name_H-M   'P 1'
#
loop_
_entity.id
_entity.type
_entity.pdbx_description
1 polymer ?
#
loop_
_entity_poly.entity_id
_entity_poly.type
_entity_poly.pdbx_seq_one_letter_code
_entity_poly.pdbx_strand_id
1 'polypeptide(L)'
;MKYIAVFLFESFRKRFNRLLRKALRLNRYIYNSQLMKKSMKKFKLAVEACLACFGACELCAALCIEMNDKNHQRCISLCRDCAEICILCVKFCSRNSTFSSGLMKLCAKICTACALECEKFSHHPHCKECAEACRKCAAVCSFKW
;
A
#
# COMPACT_ATOMS: atom_id res chain seq x y z
N MET A 1 19.34 -31.93 55.82
CA MET A 1 18.05 -31.45 55.29
C MET A 1 18.12 -30.16 54.45
N LYS A 2 19.02 -29.20 54.73
CA LYS A 2 19.15 -27.94 53.94
C LYS A 2 19.52 -28.12 52.45
N TYR A 3 20.35 -29.11 52.11
CA TYR A 3 20.80 -29.34 50.73
C TYR A 3 19.70 -29.76 49.74
N ILE A 4 18.67 -30.50 50.22
CA ILE A 4 17.55 -30.95 49.37
C ILE A 4 16.66 -29.77 48.97
N ALA A 5 16.44 -28.82 49.90
CA ALA A 5 15.66 -27.62 49.65
C ALA A 5 16.32 -26.70 48.60
N VAL A 6 17.65 -26.55 48.66
CA VAL A 6 18.42 -25.77 47.67
C VAL A 6 18.34 -26.43 46.29
N PHE A 7 18.49 -27.75 46.20
CA PHE A 7 18.45 -28.48 44.93
C PHE A 7 17.06 -28.44 44.27
N LEU A 8 15.99 -28.58 45.07
CA LEU A 8 14.61 -28.44 44.60
C LEU A 8 14.31 -27.03 44.10
N PHE A 9 14.78 -26.00 44.82
CA PHE A 9 14.60 -24.61 44.45
C PHE A 9 15.32 -24.25 43.13
N GLU A 10 16.53 -24.78 42.94
CA GLU A 10 17.33 -24.52 41.76
C GLU A 10 16.80 -25.26 40.51
N SER A 11 16.28 -26.48 40.70
CA SER A 11 15.56 -27.23 39.67
C SER A 11 14.26 -26.53 39.25
N PHE A 12 13.49 -26.01 40.21
CA PHE A 12 12.29 -25.23 39.96
C PHE A 12 12.59 -23.94 39.20
N ARG A 13 13.63 -23.19 39.61
CA ARG A 13 14.12 -21.99 38.91
C ARG A 13 14.53 -22.27 37.46
N LYS A 14 15.22 -23.39 37.20
CA LYS A 14 15.59 -23.81 35.83
C LYS A 14 14.37 -24.16 34.97
N ARG A 15 13.34 -24.78 35.55
CA ARG A 15 12.08 -25.11 34.85
C ARG A 15 11.24 -23.85 34.57
N PHE A 16 11.11 -22.97 35.55
CA PHE A 16 10.43 -21.67 35.40
C PHE A 16 11.08 -20.80 34.32
N ASN A 17 12.41 -20.64 34.36
CA ASN A 17 13.16 -19.91 33.33
C ASN A 17 13.00 -20.52 31.92
N ARG A 18 12.89 -21.86 31.81
CA ARG A 18 12.61 -22.52 30.52
C ARG A 18 11.22 -22.19 29.99
N LEU A 19 10.20 -22.19 30.85
CA LEU A 19 8.83 -21.82 30.48
C LEU A 19 8.74 -20.34 30.09
N LEU A 20 9.36 -19.44 30.86
CA LEU A 20 9.41 -18.01 30.57
C LEU A 20 10.05 -17.72 29.20
N ARG A 21 11.17 -18.38 28.88
CA ARG A 21 11.82 -18.26 27.55
C ARG A 21 10.93 -18.77 26.41
N LYS A 22 10.21 -19.89 26.60
CA LYS A 22 9.25 -20.40 25.61
C LYS A 22 8.09 -19.42 25.40
N ALA A 23 7.52 -18.88 26.47
CA ALA A 23 6.45 -17.89 26.42
C ALA A 23 6.88 -16.62 25.69
N LEU A 24 8.09 -16.09 25.97
CA LEU A 24 8.64 -14.92 25.27
C LEU A 24 8.86 -15.17 23.77
N ARG A 25 9.31 -16.37 23.38
CA ARG A 25 9.47 -16.75 21.96
C ARG A 25 8.13 -16.83 21.23
N LEU A 26 7.12 -17.45 21.85
CA LEU A 26 5.76 -17.51 21.31
C LEU A 26 5.15 -16.12 21.19
N ASN A 27 5.30 -15.27 22.20
CA ASN A 27 4.79 -13.90 22.17
C ASN A 27 5.45 -13.09 21.05
N ARG A 28 6.78 -13.23 20.86
CA ARG A 28 7.51 -12.64 19.73
C ARG A 28 7.02 -13.17 18.37
N TYR A 29 6.74 -14.47 18.26
CA TYR A 29 6.22 -15.07 17.03
C TYR A 29 4.81 -14.56 16.69
N ILE A 30 3.91 -14.51 17.68
CA ILE A 30 2.54 -13.99 17.52
C ILE A 30 2.59 -12.52 17.10
N TYR A 31 3.42 -11.71 17.79
CA TYR A 31 3.63 -10.31 17.44
C TYR A 31 4.10 -10.13 16.00
N ASN A 32 5.13 -10.87 15.58
CA ASN A 32 5.64 -10.83 14.20
C ASN A 32 4.60 -11.29 13.17
N SER A 33 3.83 -12.34 13.48
CA SER A 33 2.73 -12.83 12.62
C SER A 33 1.66 -11.76 12.42
N GLN A 34 1.27 -11.07 13.49
CA GLN A 34 0.28 -9.99 13.43
C GLN A 34 0.82 -8.76 12.67
N LEU A 35 2.10 -8.44 12.84
CA LEU A 35 2.77 -7.37 12.10
C LEU A 35 2.79 -7.65 10.59
N MET A 36 3.10 -8.88 10.18
CA MET A 36 3.06 -9.31 8.77
C MET A 36 1.64 -9.23 8.20
N LYS A 37 0.61 -9.69 8.94
CA LYS A 37 -0.80 -9.58 8.52
C LYS A 37 -1.22 -8.12 8.30
N LYS A 38 -0.80 -7.21 9.18
CA LYS A 38 -1.10 -5.77 9.06
C LYS A 38 -0.43 -5.17 7.82
N SER A 39 0.83 -5.53 7.56
CA SER A 39 1.55 -5.09 6.36
C SER A 39 0.89 -5.58 5.08
N MET A 40 0.54 -6.87 4.99
CA MET A 40 -0.17 -7.43 3.83
C MET A 40 -1.53 -6.75 3.60
N LYS A 41 -2.28 -6.44 4.65
CA LYS A 41 -3.56 -5.72 4.52
C LYS A 41 -3.38 -4.34 3.90
N LYS A 42 -2.32 -3.60 4.29
CA LYS A 42 -2.02 -2.31 3.67
C LYS A 42 -1.69 -2.47 2.19
N PHE A 43 -0.79 -3.39 1.82
CA PHE A 43 -0.42 -3.58 0.42
C PHE A 43 -1.59 -4.01 -0.45
N LYS A 44 -2.50 -4.84 0.07
CA LYS A 44 -3.74 -5.20 -0.61
C LYS A 44 -4.58 -3.95 -0.97
N LEU A 45 -4.77 -3.04 -0.01
CA LEU A 45 -5.49 -1.78 -0.25
C LEU A 45 -4.80 -0.92 -1.31
N ALA A 46 -3.46 -0.85 -1.29
CA ALA A 46 -2.71 -0.11 -2.30
C ALA A 46 -2.85 -0.74 -3.69
N VAL A 47 -2.78 -2.07 -3.79
CA VAL A 47 -2.97 -2.80 -5.05
C VAL A 47 -4.36 -2.53 -5.62
N GLU A 48 -5.41 -2.65 -4.79
CA GLU A 48 -6.79 -2.41 -5.22
C GLU A 48 -6.99 -0.96 -5.71
N ALA A 49 -6.50 0.02 -4.95
CA ALA A 49 -6.62 1.43 -5.34
C ALA A 49 -5.82 1.78 -6.60
N CYS A 50 -4.60 1.24 -6.75
CA CYS A 50 -3.80 1.44 -7.95
C CYS A 50 -4.41 0.78 -9.19
N LEU A 51 -4.99 -0.42 -9.08
CA LEU A 51 -5.66 -1.07 -10.21
C LEU A 51 -6.90 -0.29 -10.68
N ALA A 52 -7.71 0.19 -9.74
CA ALA A 52 -8.86 1.03 -10.06
C ALA A 52 -8.44 2.34 -10.73
N CYS A 53 -7.39 2.99 -10.20
CA CYS A 53 -6.85 4.23 -10.77
C CYS A 53 -6.26 4.02 -12.17
N PHE A 54 -5.51 2.93 -12.37
CA PHE A 54 -4.98 2.53 -13.67
C PHE A 54 -6.07 2.43 -14.73
N GLY A 55 -7.14 1.66 -14.46
CA GLY A 55 -8.23 1.50 -15.41
C GLY A 55 -8.96 2.82 -15.73
N ALA A 56 -9.20 3.65 -14.71
CA ALA A 56 -9.83 4.95 -14.90
C ALA A 56 -8.96 5.93 -15.70
N CYS A 57 -7.65 5.92 -15.49
CA CYS A 57 -6.71 6.76 -16.24
C CYS A 57 -6.59 6.33 -17.71
N GLU A 58 -6.49 5.02 -17.99
CA GLU A 58 -6.46 4.49 -19.36
C GLU A 58 -7.74 4.87 -20.12
N LEU A 59 -8.91 4.67 -19.50
CA LEU A 59 -10.20 5.04 -20.08
C LEU A 59 -10.30 6.54 -20.33
N CYS A 60 -9.92 7.35 -19.33
CA CYS A 60 -9.96 8.81 -19.45
C CYS A 60 -9.04 9.30 -20.58
N ALA A 61 -7.83 8.76 -20.69
CA ALA A 61 -6.90 9.12 -21.75
C ALA A 61 -7.48 8.75 -23.13
N ALA A 62 -8.06 7.55 -23.29
CA ALA A 62 -8.66 7.11 -24.54
C ALA A 62 -9.82 8.04 -24.97
N LEU A 63 -10.76 8.31 -24.07
CA LEU A 63 -11.91 9.18 -24.37
C LEU A 63 -11.49 10.63 -24.64
N CYS A 64 -10.52 11.16 -23.91
CA CYS A 64 -9.96 12.49 -24.18
C CYS A 64 -9.31 12.58 -25.59
N ILE A 65 -8.71 11.49 -26.07
CA ILE A 65 -8.15 11.42 -27.43
C ILE A 65 -9.27 11.42 -28.47
N GLU A 66 -10.32 10.63 -28.26
CA GLU A 66 -11.47 10.54 -29.18
C GLU A 66 -12.20 11.88 -29.34
N MET A 67 -12.27 12.68 -28.28
CA MET A 67 -12.84 14.03 -28.34
C MET A 67 -12.07 14.98 -29.26
N ASN A 68 -10.80 14.70 -29.55
CA ASN A 68 -9.93 15.51 -30.44
C ASN A 68 -9.87 17.01 -30.07
N ASP A 69 -9.98 17.33 -28.78
CA ASP A 69 -9.83 18.68 -28.25
C ASP A 69 -8.41 18.89 -27.68
N LYS A 70 -7.72 19.92 -28.19
CA LYS A 70 -6.36 20.28 -27.78
C LYS A 70 -6.26 20.68 -26.30
N ASN A 71 -7.36 21.12 -25.67
CA ASN A 71 -7.35 21.45 -24.24
C ASN A 71 -7.07 20.23 -23.34
N HIS A 72 -7.32 19.01 -23.82
CA HIS A 72 -7.13 17.78 -23.04
C HIS A 72 -5.71 17.21 -23.12
N GLN A 73 -4.76 17.83 -23.85
CA GLN A 73 -3.41 17.31 -24.02
C GLN A 73 -2.70 17.05 -22.68
N ARG A 74 -2.85 17.94 -21.71
CA ARG A 74 -2.25 17.77 -20.38
C ARG A 74 -2.92 16.65 -19.59
N CYS A 75 -4.25 16.54 -19.69
CA CYS A 75 -5.03 15.46 -19.08
C CYS A 75 -4.57 14.09 -19.63
N ILE A 76 -4.45 13.96 -20.96
CA ILE A 76 -3.99 12.73 -21.62
C ILE A 76 -2.58 12.34 -21.13
N SER A 77 -1.65 13.30 -21.09
CA SER A 77 -0.28 13.05 -20.62
C SER A 77 -0.25 12.57 -19.17
N LEU A 78 -0.97 13.24 -18.27
CA LEU A 78 -0.98 12.89 -16.85
C LEU A 78 -1.71 11.56 -16.60
N CYS A 79 -2.80 11.27 -17.31
CA CYS A 79 -3.49 9.99 -17.22
C CYS A 79 -2.55 8.83 -17.60
N ARG A 80 -1.78 8.96 -18.69
CA ARG A 80 -0.82 7.93 -19.11
C ARG A 80 0.30 7.73 -18.08
N ASP A 81 0.89 8.82 -17.58
CA ASP A 81 1.92 8.74 -16.52
C ASP A 81 1.34 8.09 -15.24
N CYS A 82 0.11 8.45 -14.88
CA CYS A 82 -0.60 7.93 -13.72
C CYS A 82 -0.91 6.44 -13.86
N ALA A 83 -1.37 6.00 -15.04
CA ALA A 83 -1.62 4.60 -15.33
C ALA A 83 -0.34 3.76 -15.17
N GLU A 84 0.78 4.21 -15.75
CA GLU A 84 2.05 3.47 -15.70
C GLU A 84 2.61 3.34 -14.28
N ILE A 85 2.61 4.44 -13.51
CA ILE A 85 3.09 4.38 -12.12
C ILE A 85 2.18 3.52 -11.24
N CYS A 86 0.86 3.55 -11.48
CA CYS A 86 -0.11 2.73 -10.74
C CYS A 86 0.14 1.25 -10.97
N ILE A 87 0.28 0.81 -12.22
CA ILE A 87 0.52 -0.61 -12.53
C ILE A 87 1.91 -1.06 -12.06
N LEU A 88 2.91 -0.18 -12.08
CA LEU A 88 4.23 -0.47 -11.50
C LEU A 88 4.13 -0.67 -9.98
N CYS A 89 3.35 0.16 -9.28
CA CYS A 89 3.08 -0.03 -7.84
C CYS A 89 2.42 -1.38 -7.56
N VAL A 90 1.44 -1.79 -8.36
CA VAL A 90 0.78 -3.11 -8.23
C VAL A 90 1.80 -4.23 -8.30
N LYS A 91 2.68 -4.21 -9.30
CA LYS A 91 3.73 -5.23 -9.49
C LYS A 91 4.68 -5.31 -8.30
N PHE A 92 5.07 -4.17 -7.72
CA PHE A 92 6.02 -4.11 -6.61
C PHE A 92 5.39 -4.49 -5.26
N CYS A 93 4.20 -3.98 -4.98
CA CYS A 93 3.45 -4.32 -3.77
C CYS A 93 3.05 -5.80 -3.73
N SER A 94 2.63 -6.37 -4.86
CA SER A 94 2.21 -7.79 -4.94
C SER A 94 3.32 -8.78 -4.59
N ARG A 95 4.58 -8.40 -4.80
CA ARG A 95 5.77 -9.21 -4.45
C ARG A 95 6.53 -8.68 -3.23
N ASN A 96 5.90 -7.79 -2.46
CA ASN A 96 6.45 -7.20 -1.24
C ASN A 96 7.88 -6.64 -1.44
N SER A 97 8.09 -5.90 -2.53
CA SER A 97 9.42 -5.35 -2.85
C SER A 97 9.86 -4.30 -1.81
N THR A 98 11.15 -4.29 -1.47
CA THR A 98 11.77 -3.26 -0.62
C THR A 98 11.65 -1.85 -1.20
N PHE A 99 11.48 -1.72 -2.52
CA PHE A 99 11.33 -0.44 -3.21
C PHE A 99 9.90 0.09 -3.26
N SER A 100 8.91 -0.67 -2.78
CA SER A 100 7.48 -0.31 -2.90
C SER A 100 7.17 1.02 -2.21
N SER A 101 7.78 1.31 -1.06
CA SER A 101 7.55 2.54 -0.29
C SER A 101 7.95 3.80 -1.07
N GLY A 102 9.12 3.78 -1.72
CA GLY A 102 9.58 4.90 -2.55
C GLY A 102 8.68 5.10 -3.77
N LEU A 103 8.28 3.99 -4.40
CA LEU A 103 7.43 4.01 -5.58
C LEU A 103 6.02 4.54 -5.29
N MET A 104 5.41 4.13 -4.18
CA MET A 104 4.08 4.63 -3.77
C MET A 104 4.09 6.11 -3.43
N LYS A 105 5.17 6.64 -2.83
CA LYS A 105 5.29 8.09 -2.62
C LYS A 105 5.29 8.86 -3.93
N LEU A 106 5.93 8.33 -4.98
CA LEU A 106 5.88 8.93 -6.32
C LEU A 106 4.48 8.78 -6.94
N CYS A 107 3.88 7.59 -6.82
CA CYS A 107 2.51 7.34 -7.27
C CYS A 107 1.52 8.35 -6.68
N ALA A 108 1.60 8.61 -5.36
CA ALA A 108 0.73 9.58 -4.70
C ALA A 108 0.87 11.00 -5.29
N LYS A 109 2.10 11.43 -5.62
CA LYS A 109 2.34 12.73 -6.26
C LYS A 109 1.74 12.79 -7.66
N ILE A 110 1.95 11.77 -8.48
CA ILE A 110 1.44 11.70 -9.86
C ILE A 110 -0.09 11.62 -9.85
N CYS A 111 -0.69 10.76 -9.01
CA CYS A 111 -2.13 10.68 -8.83
C CYS A 111 -2.73 12.03 -8.40
N THR A 112 -2.06 12.76 -7.50
CA THR A 112 -2.53 14.10 -7.10
C THR A 112 -2.52 15.08 -8.26
N ALA A 113 -1.46 15.07 -9.08
CA ALA A 113 -1.37 15.93 -10.26
C ALA A 113 -2.42 15.55 -11.32
N CYS A 114 -2.62 14.26 -11.57
CA CYS A 114 -3.63 13.76 -12.50
C CYS A 114 -5.05 14.14 -12.03
N ALA A 115 -5.36 13.96 -10.75
CA ALA A 115 -6.65 14.34 -10.19
C ALA A 115 -6.95 15.84 -10.40
N LEU A 116 -5.99 16.71 -10.08
CA LEU A 116 -6.13 18.16 -10.25
C LEU A 116 -6.38 18.56 -11.71
N GLU A 117 -5.76 17.85 -12.66
CA GLU A 117 -6.00 18.13 -14.08
C GLU A 117 -7.36 17.62 -14.54
N CYS A 118 -7.73 16.38 -14.19
CA CYS A 118 -9.02 15.80 -14.53
C CYS A 118 -10.19 16.59 -13.92
N GLU A 119 -10.03 17.17 -12.73
CA GLU A 119 -11.03 18.02 -12.06
C GLU A 119 -11.40 19.26 -12.89
N LYS A 120 -10.49 19.80 -13.71
CA LYS A 120 -10.80 20.93 -14.62
C LYS A 120 -11.85 20.56 -15.67
N PHE A 121 -11.94 19.27 -16.00
CA PHE A 121 -12.81 18.72 -17.02
C PHE A 121 -13.92 17.87 -16.41
N SER A 122 -14.28 18.08 -15.13
CA SER A 122 -15.24 17.25 -14.39
C SER A 122 -16.67 17.26 -14.95
N HIS A 123 -16.96 18.12 -15.92
CA HIS A 123 -18.20 18.09 -16.69
C HIS A 123 -18.25 16.88 -17.65
N HIS A 124 -17.11 16.31 -18.01
CA HIS A 124 -17.03 15.00 -18.66
C HIS A 124 -17.03 13.88 -17.61
N PRO A 125 -17.96 12.91 -17.68
CA PRO A 125 -18.07 11.84 -16.69
C PRO A 125 -16.76 11.06 -16.46
N HIS A 126 -16.04 10.72 -17.54
CA HIS A 126 -14.77 9.99 -17.44
C HIS A 126 -13.67 10.77 -16.70
N CYS A 127 -13.60 12.10 -16.88
CA CYS A 127 -12.66 12.95 -16.17
C CYS A 127 -13.00 13.02 -14.67
N LYS A 128 -14.29 13.13 -14.34
CA LYS A 128 -14.75 13.12 -12.94
C LYS A 128 -14.41 11.79 -12.24
N GLU A 129 -14.73 10.66 -12.87
CA GLU A 129 -14.43 9.33 -12.32
C GLU A 129 -12.93 9.09 -12.17
N CYS A 130 -12.13 9.52 -13.16
CA CYS A 130 -10.67 9.46 -13.11
C CYS A 130 -10.11 10.28 -11.94
N ALA A 131 -10.60 11.50 -11.73
CA ALA A 131 -10.19 12.33 -10.61
C ALA A 131 -10.48 11.66 -9.26
N GLU A 132 -11.69 11.11 -9.08
CA GLU A 132 -12.07 10.41 -7.84
C GLU A 132 -11.19 9.18 -7.58
N ALA A 133 -10.89 8.39 -8.62
CA ALA A 133 -10.01 7.24 -8.52
C ALA A 133 -8.57 7.66 -8.15
N CYS A 134 -8.06 8.72 -8.80
CA CYS A 134 -6.75 9.30 -8.51
C CYS A 134 -6.64 9.81 -7.06
N ARG A 135 -7.66 10.49 -6.54
CA ARG A 135 -7.69 10.96 -5.13
C ARG A 135 -7.64 9.80 -4.15
N LYS A 136 -8.43 8.75 -4.39
CA LYS A 136 -8.43 7.53 -3.57
C LYS A 136 -7.05 6.84 -3.60
N CYS A 137 -6.45 6.70 -4.78
CA CYS A 137 -5.14 6.10 -4.94
C CYS A 137 -4.04 6.91 -4.25
N ALA A 138 -4.05 8.24 -4.39
CA ALA A 138 -3.10 9.13 -3.74
C ALA A 138 -3.17 9.01 -2.21
N ALA A 139 -4.38 8.96 -1.63
CA ALA A 139 -4.58 8.79 -0.20
C ALA A 139 -3.94 7.49 0.32
N VAL A 140 -4.20 6.36 -0.34
CA VAL A 140 -3.64 5.06 0.06
C VAL A 140 -2.13 5.01 -0.13
N CYS A 141 -1.62 5.51 -1.27
CA CYS A 141 -0.20 5.51 -1.56
C CYS A 141 0.61 6.44 -0.63
N SER A 142 -0.05 7.42 -0.01
CA SER A 142 0.57 8.35 0.96
C SER A 142 0.79 7.77 2.36
N PHE A 143 0.32 6.54 2.63
CA PHE A 143 0.51 5.89 3.92
C PHE A 143 1.99 5.78 4.32
N LYS A 144 2.25 5.65 5.63
CA LYS A 144 3.58 5.27 6.12
C LYS A 144 3.74 3.75 6.00
N TRP A 145 4.69 3.35 5.16
CA TRP A 145 5.06 1.98 4.81
C TRP A 145 6.37 1.59 5.47
#